data_AF-A0A525ITL6-F1
#
_entry.id   AF-A0A525ITL6-F1
#
_cell.length_a   1.000
_cell.length_b   1.000
_cell.length_c   1.000
_cell.angle_alpha   90.00
_cell.angle_beta   90.00
_cell.angle_gamma   90.00
#
_symmetry.space_group_name_H-M   'P 1'
#
loop_
_entity.id
_entity.type
_entity.pdbx_description
1 polymer ?
#
loop_
_entity_poly.entity_id
_entity_poly.type
_entity_poly.pdbx_seq_one_letter_code
_entity_poly.pdbx_strand_id
1 'polypeptide(L)'
;MKALMAQAEHIKAEVGLQWVCGYEPEGAGVRAVLKYGRVALEVWWRQVYTNVMEDVALECTEYNGPVLLRSENRVAFYEPRKLAQRKYFPTLNMAREMRWIDKSKPEQLMSNDDVVEKVMEQFLSLVDRVDRGKSPAINY
;
A
#
# COMPACT_ATOMS: atom_id res chain seq x y z
N MET A 1 -3.64 -0.28 9.17
CA MET A 1 -4.08 -1.59 8.62
C MET A 1 -5.56 -1.86 8.84
N LYS A 2 -6.11 -1.94 10.06
CA LYS A 2 -7.56 -2.21 10.27
C LYS A 2 -8.50 -1.20 9.59
N ALA A 3 -8.20 0.10 9.70
CA ALA A 3 -8.98 1.15 9.03
C ALA A 3 -8.92 1.04 7.49
N LEU A 4 -7.73 0.76 6.95
CA LEU A 4 -7.52 0.50 5.52
C LEU A 4 -8.33 -0.72 5.03
N MET A 5 -8.38 -1.79 5.83
CA MET A 5 -9.20 -2.97 5.53
C MET A 5 -10.69 -2.64 5.50
N ALA A 6 -11.18 -1.83 6.46
CA ALA A 6 -12.59 -1.44 6.51
C ALA A 6 -12.99 -0.60 5.28
N GLN A 7 -12.15 0.34 4.86
CA GLN A 7 -12.39 1.12 3.64
C GLN A 7 -12.30 0.27 2.37
N ALA A 8 -11.33 -0.66 2.30
CA ALA A 8 -11.19 -1.55 1.16
C ALA A 8 -12.37 -2.52 1.02
N GLU A 9 -12.91 -3.05 2.13
CA GLU A 9 -14.11 -3.88 2.13
C GLU A 9 -15.36 -3.12 1.67
N HIS A 10 -15.48 -1.83 2.02
CA HIS A 10 -16.56 -0.99 1.53
C HIS A 10 -16.52 -0.83 0.00
N ILE A 11 -15.34 -0.54 -0.57
CA ILE A 11 -15.17 -0.35 -2.02
C ILE A 11 -15.24 -1.68 -2.79
N LYS A 12 -14.85 -2.79 -2.16
CA LYS A 12 -14.93 -4.14 -2.75
C LYS A 12 -16.34 -4.53 -3.18
N ALA A 13 -17.37 -4.07 -2.46
CA ALA A 13 -18.76 -4.30 -2.81
C ALA A 13 -19.17 -3.66 -4.16
N GLU A 14 -18.46 -2.61 -4.59
CA GLU A 14 -18.81 -1.83 -5.78
C GLU A 14 -17.97 -2.19 -7.02
N VAL A 15 -16.70 -2.59 -6.84
CA VAL A 15 -15.70 -2.60 -7.93
C VAL A 15 -15.06 -3.98 -8.19
N GLY A 16 -15.50 -5.05 -7.52
CA GLY A 16 -14.93 -6.40 -7.73
C GLY A 16 -13.47 -6.52 -7.27
N LEU A 17 -13.12 -5.75 -6.24
CA LEU A 17 -11.77 -5.57 -5.72
C LEU A 17 -11.32 -6.79 -4.89
N GLN A 18 -10.10 -7.27 -5.09
CA GLN A 18 -9.52 -8.31 -4.24
C GLN A 18 -8.57 -7.69 -3.21
N TRP A 19 -8.87 -7.92 -1.93
CA TRP A 19 -8.02 -7.53 -0.81
C TRP A 19 -7.37 -8.78 -0.20
N VAL A 20 -6.05 -8.79 -0.09
CA VAL A 20 -5.30 -9.83 0.61
C VAL A 20 -4.36 -9.18 1.61
N CYS A 21 -4.33 -9.65 2.85
CA CYS A 21 -3.36 -9.22 3.85
C CYS A 21 -2.67 -10.42 4.49
N GLY A 22 -1.40 -10.26 4.82
CA GLY A 22 -0.59 -11.30 5.45
C GLY A 22 0.57 -10.72 6.22
N TYR A 23 1.01 -11.45 7.25
CA TYR A 23 2.25 -11.16 7.95
C TYR A 23 3.43 -11.80 7.20
N GLU A 24 4.50 -11.04 6.99
CA GLU A 24 5.70 -11.50 6.29
C GLU A 24 6.88 -11.56 7.27
N PRO A 25 7.28 -12.77 7.73
CA PRO A 25 8.28 -12.92 8.78
C PRO A 25 9.68 -12.49 8.34
N GLU A 26 10.05 -12.65 7.06
CA GLU A 26 11.36 -12.24 6.53
C GLU A 26 11.54 -10.71 6.47
N GLY A 27 10.43 -9.97 6.40
CA GLY A 27 10.42 -8.50 6.35
C GLY A 27 10.14 -7.82 7.69
N ALA A 28 9.84 -8.59 8.75
CA ALA A 28 9.36 -8.11 10.04
C ALA A 28 8.25 -7.05 9.88
N GLY A 29 7.15 -7.45 9.24
CA GLY A 29 6.10 -6.49 8.88
C GLY A 29 4.80 -7.11 8.40
N VAL A 30 3.80 -6.26 8.25
CA VAL A 30 2.48 -6.63 7.70
C VAL A 30 2.40 -6.11 6.28
N ARG A 31 2.06 -6.98 5.33
CA ARG A 31 1.77 -6.58 3.95
C ARG A 31 0.29 -6.73 3.66
N ALA A 32 -0.25 -5.78 2.92
CA ALA A 32 -1.54 -5.87 2.27
C ALA A 32 -1.40 -5.58 0.79
N VAL A 33 -2.23 -6.23 -0.02
CA VAL A 33 -2.25 -6.06 -1.46
C VAL A 33 -3.71 -5.87 -1.89
N LEU A 34 -3.97 -4.72 -2.51
CA LEU A 34 -5.18 -4.42 -3.25
C LEU A 34 -4.95 -4.83 -4.70
N LYS A 35 -5.82 -5.66 -5.27
CA LYS A 35 -5.72 -6.13 -6.66
C LYS A 35 -6.98 -5.74 -7.43
N TYR A 36 -6.79 -5.24 -8.64
CA TYR A 36 -7.85 -4.96 -9.59
C TYR A 36 -7.38 -5.26 -11.01
N GLY A 37 -8.02 -6.24 -11.66
CA GLY A 37 -7.64 -6.70 -13.00
C GLY A 37 -6.15 -7.05 -13.09
N ARG A 38 -5.39 -6.23 -13.83
CA ARG A 38 -3.95 -6.41 -14.07
C ARG A 38 -3.03 -5.59 -13.17
N VAL A 39 -3.57 -4.76 -12.29
CA VAL A 39 -2.77 -3.89 -11.40
C VAL A 39 -2.92 -4.29 -9.95
N ALA A 40 -1.90 -3.97 -9.17
CA ALA A 40 -1.91 -4.16 -7.74
C ALA A 40 -1.31 -2.96 -7.02
N LEU A 41 -1.88 -2.60 -5.87
CA LEU A 41 -1.26 -1.70 -4.91
C LEU A 41 -0.87 -2.51 -3.68
N GLU A 42 0.42 -2.54 -3.41
CA GLU A 42 0.99 -3.13 -2.22
C GLU A 42 1.15 -2.06 -1.13
N VAL A 43 0.72 -2.37 0.07
CA VAL A 43 0.92 -1.58 1.28
C VAL A 43 1.74 -2.42 2.25
N TRP A 44 2.97 -2.01 2.48
CA TRP A 44 3.89 -2.69 3.37
C TRP A 44 4.16 -1.85 4.60
N TRP A 45 3.70 -2.35 5.74
CA TRP A 45 4.08 -1.86 7.06
C TRP A 45 5.34 -2.57 7.52
N ARG A 46 6.46 -1.85 7.56
CA ARG A 46 7.75 -2.37 8.03
C ARG A 46 8.05 -1.80 9.40
N GLN A 47 8.19 -2.68 10.39
CA GLN A 47 8.57 -2.33 11.75
C GLN A 47 9.40 -3.46 12.34
N VAL A 48 10.73 -3.31 12.28
CA VAL A 48 11.67 -4.35 12.73
C VAL A 48 11.62 -4.54 14.24
N TYR A 49 11.44 -3.44 14.99
CA TYR A 49 11.35 -3.45 16.44
C TYR A 49 10.03 -2.81 16.90
N THR A 50 9.28 -3.51 17.76
CA THR A 50 7.98 -3.05 18.25
C THR A 50 8.06 -1.83 19.17
N ASN A 51 9.23 -1.54 19.74
CA ASN A 51 9.46 -0.48 20.73
C ASN A 51 10.23 0.73 20.21
N VAL A 52 10.63 0.75 18.93
CA VAL A 52 11.40 1.85 18.35
C VAL A 52 10.65 2.38 17.12
N MET A 53 10.66 3.71 16.96
CA MET A 53 10.17 4.38 15.74
C MET A 53 11.25 4.50 14.65
N GLU A 54 12.49 4.12 14.97
CA GLU A 54 13.58 4.01 14.00
C GLU A 54 13.32 2.84 13.06
N ASP A 55 13.60 3.04 11.76
CA ASP A 55 13.37 2.07 10.68
C ASP A 55 11.90 1.63 10.48
N VAL A 56 10.96 2.46 10.94
CA VAL A 56 9.53 2.25 10.71
C VAL A 56 9.08 3.01 9.47
N ALA A 57 8.44 2.31 8.54
CA ALA A 57 7.90 2.91 7.32
C ALA A 57 6.63 2.21 6.86
N LEU A 58 5.70 3.00 6.32
CA LEU A 58 4.60 2.50 5.52
C LEU A 58 4.92 2.78 4.05
N GLU A 59 5.18 1.73 3.28
CA GLU A 59 5.49 1.82 1.86
C GLU A 59 4.28 1.42 1.02
N CYS A 60 3.87 2.26 0.09
CA CYS A 60 2.77 2.03 -0.83
C CYS A 60 3.33 1.96 -2.25
N THR A 61 3.33 0.77 -2.85
CA THR A 61 3.96 0.50 -4.14
C THR A 61 2.94 0.03 -5.15
N GLU A 62 2.83 0.73 -6.27
CA GLU A 62 1.99 0.39 -7.41
C GLU A 62 2.73 -0.58 -8.33
N TYR A 63 2.00 -1.58 -8.81
CA TYR A 63 2.51 -2.60 -9.71
C TYR A 63 1.59 -2.79 -10.92
N ASN A 64 2.22 -3.06 -12.05
CA ASN A 64 1.60 -3.59 -13.25
C ASN A 64 1.93 -5.09 -13.36
N GLY A 65 0.95 -5.91 -13.00
CA GLY A 65 1.09 -7.34 -12.84
C GLY A 65 0.60 -7.82 -11.47
N PRO A 66 0.37 -9.14 -11.32
CA PRO A 66 -0.08 -9.71 -10.06
C PRO A 66 1.03 -9.65 -9.01
N VAL A 67 0.73 -9.05 -7.85
CA VAL A 67 1.55 -9.17 -6.65
C VAL A 67 0.95 -10.28 -5.79
N LEU A 68 1.76 -11.26 -5.43
CA LEU A 68 1.35 -12.41 -4.62
C LEU A 68 1.96 -12.31 -3.23
N LEU A 69 1.14 -12.47 -2.21
CA LEU A 69 1.61 -12.68 -0.84
C LEU A 69 1.95 -14.15 -0.63
N ARG A 70 2.93 -14.44 0.24
CA ARG A 70 3.26 -15.84 0.61
C ARG A 70 2.05 -16.65 1.06
N SER A 71 1.12 -16.03 1.78
CA SER A 71 -0.12 -16.67 2.25
C SER A 71 -1.01 -17.20 1.13
N GLU A 72 -0.81 -16.76 -0.11
CA GLU A 72 -1.59 -17.23 -1.27
C GLU A 72 -1.08 -18.56 -1.85
N ASN A 73 0.10 -19.06 -1.42
CA ASN A 73 0.71 -20.31 -1.90
C ASN A 73 0.74 -20.43 -3.44
N ARG A 74 1.02 -19.32 -4.13
CA ARG A 74 1.10 -19.24 -5.60
C ARG A 74 2.46 -18.71 -6.02
N VAL A 75 2.90 -19.11 -7.20
CA VAL A 75 4.14 -18.63 -7.82
C VAL A 75 3.76 -17.74 -9.00
N ALA A 76 4.32 -16.53 -9.04
CA ALA A 76 4.15 -15.66 -10.20
C ALA A 76 5.05 -16.15 -11.34
N PHE A 77 4.52 -16.20 -12.55
CA PHE A 77 5.27 -16.60 -13.73
C PHE A 77 6.33 -15.56 -14.14
N TYR A 78 6.14 -14.31 -13.73
CA TYR A 78 7.02 -13.17 -13.97
C TYR A 78 6.95 -12.20 -12.78
N GLU A 79 7.99 -11.40 -12.60
CA GLU A 79 7.99 -10.34 -11.59
C GLU A 79 7.11 -9.16 -12.04
N PRO A 80 6.17 -8.69 -11.20
CA PRO A 80 5.32 -7.56 -11.54
C PRO A 80 6.15 -6.26 -11.63
N ARG A 81 5.86 -5.44 -12.64
CA ARG A 81 6.61 -4.20 -12.88
C ARG A 81 6.17 -3.11 -11.90
N LYS A 82 7.11 -2.56 -11.13
CA LYS A 82 6.87 -1.37 -10.28
C LYS A 82 6.56 -0.14 -11.14
N LEU A 83 5.48 0.56 -10.81
CA LEU A 83 5.05 1.77 -11.49
C LEU A 83 5.40 3.04 -10.70
N ALA A 84 5.07 3.03 -9.41
CA ALA A 84 5.31 4.14 -8.50
C ALA A 84 5.44 3.63 -7.07
N GLN A 85 6.13 4.39 -6.23
CA GLN A 85 6.24 4.10 -4.80
C GLN A 85 6.09 5.39 -4.00
N ARG A 86 5.32 5.32 -2.92
CA ARG A 86 5.24 6.35 -1.88
C ARG A 86 5.65 5.74 -0.54
N LYS A 87 6.28 6.55 0.31
CA LYS A 87 6.72 6.12 1.63
C LYS A 87 6.29 7.14 2.67
N TYR A 88 5.69 6.65 3.74
CA TYR A 88 5.30 7.43 4.90
C TYR A 88 6.12 7.00 6.10
N PHE A 89 6.63 7.98 6.84
CA PHE A 89 7.44 7.77 8.02
C PHE A 89 6.70 8.31 9.25
N PRO A 90 6.72 7.59 10.37
CA PRO A 90 6.15 8.10 11.61
C PRO A 90 7.01 9.24 12.15
N THR A 91 6.35 10.24 12.73
CA THR A 91 6.98 11.36 13.45
C THR A 91 6.07 11.78 14.61
N LEU A 92 6.59 12.60 15.52
CA LEU A 92 5.82 13.19 16.60
C LEU A 92 5.55 14.67 16.30
N ASN A 93 4.32 15.11 16.53
CA ASN A 93 4.02 16.55 16.56
C ASN A 93 4.45 17.18 17.90
N MET A 94 4.29 18.50 18.04
CA MET A 94 4.62 19.22 19.28
C MET A 94 3.83 18.73 20.50
N ALA A 95 2.63 18.16 20.29
CA ALA A 95 1.81 17.56 21.32
C ALA A 95 2.19 16.10 21.64
N ARG A 96 3.27 15.57 21.05
CA ARG A 96 3.74 14.18 21.18
C ARG A 96 2.74 13.13 20.66
N GLU A 97 1.90 13.51 19.72
CA GLU A 97 1.01 12.59 19.02
C GLU A 97 1.73 12.01 17.80
N MET A 98 1.51 10.72 17.53
CA MET A 98 2.04 10.06 16.34
C MET A 98 1.35 10.58 15.08
N ARG A 99 2.17 11.05 14.15
CA ARG A 99 1.79 11.56 12.83
C ARG A 99 2.64 10.90 11.78
N TRP A 100 2.24 11.05 10.53
CA TRP A 100 2.96 10.55 9.37
C TRP A 100 3.44 11.69 8.51
N ILE A 101 4.60 11.50 7.90
CA ILE A 101 5.14 12.44 6.91
C ILE A 101 5.50 11.68 5.65
N ASP A 102 5.23 12.31 4.50
CA ASP A 102 5.83 11.92 3.24
C ASP A 102 7.21 12.58 3.16
N LYS A 103 8.25 11.82 2.80
CA LYS A 103 9.61 12.36 2.66
C LYS A 103 9.69 13.51 1.64
N SER A 104 8.81 13.50 0.64
CA SER A 104 8.71 14.58 -0.35
C SER A 104 8.05 15.85 0.20
N LYS A 105 7.32 15.76 1.32
CA LYS A 105 6.59 16.86 1.97
C LYS A 105 6.68 16.74 3.50
N PRO A 106 7.86 16.96 4.10
CA PRO A 106 8.09 16.74 5.53
C PRO A 106 7.27 17.66 6.44
N GLU A 107 6.81 18.81 5.93
CA GLU A 107 5.99 19.78 6.68
C GLU A 107 4.54 19.34 6.84
N GLN A 108 4.08 18.37 6.04
CA GLN A 108 2.71 17.90 6.07
C GLN A 108 2.57 16.73 7.06
N LEU A 109 2.18 17.04 8.29
CA LEU A 109 1.83 16.06 9.32
C LEU A 109 0.44 15.47 9.02
N MET A 110 0.40 14.17 8.78
CA MET A 110 -0.82 13.41 8.48
C MET A 110 -1.23 12.56 9.68
N SER A 111 -2.53 12.46 9.94
CA SER A 111 -3.11 11.44 10.82
C SER A 111 -3.11 10.06 10.15
N ASN A 112 -3.47 9.03 10.90
CA ASN A 112 -3.69 7.70 10.33
C ASN A 112 -4.78 7.71 9.24
N ASP A 113 -5.85 8.47 9.45
CA ASP A 113 -6.99 8.53 8.54
C ASP A 113 -6.61 9.25 7.24
N ASP A 114 -5.82 10.33 7.34
CA ASP A 114 -5.29 11.04 6.17
C ASP A 114 -4.41 10.13 5.32
N VAL A 115 -3.55 9.31 5.94
CA VAL A 115 -2.71 8.35 5.21
C VAL A 115 -3.57 7.30 4.54
N VAL A 116 -4.57 6.76 5.24
CA VAL A 116 -5.50 5.77 4.68
C VAL A 116 -6.23 6.34 3.46
N GLU A 117 -6.74 7.57 3.55
CA GLU A 117 -7.37 8.27 2.43
C GLU A 117 -6.40 8.43 1.25
N LYS A 118 -5.16 8.87 1.50
CA LYS A 118 -4.14 9.03 0.44
C LYS A 118 -3.78 7.72 -0.25
N VAL A 119 -3.73 6.60 0.49
CA VAL A 119 -3.49 5.27 -0.08
C VAL A 119 -4.68 4.84 -0.95
N MET A 120 -5.91 5.11 -0.51
CA MET A 120 -7.10 4.78 -1.30
C MET A 120 -7.23 5.66 -2.55
N GLU A 121 -6.95 6.96 -2.46
CA GLU A 121 -6.85 7.86 -3.60
C GLU A 121 -5.81 7.35 -4.62
N GLN A 122 -4.64 6.91 -4.14
CA GLN A 122 -3.60 6.33 -5.00
C GLN A 122 -4.10 5.09 -5.73
N PHE A 123 -4.79 4.20 -5.02
CA PHE A 123 -5.38 3.00 -5.62
C PHE A 123 -6.44 3.34 -6.67
N LEU A 124 -7.41 4.20 -6.34
CA LEU A 124 -8.49 4.58 -7.25
C LEU A 124 -7.94 5.31 -8.48
N SER A 125 -6.91 6.15 -8.32
CA SER A 125 -6.22 6.79 -9.44
C SER A 125 -5.54 5.75 -10.35
N LEU A 126 -4.94 4.71 -9.77
CA LEU A 126 -4.35 3.61 -10.54
C LEU A 126 -5.43 2.84 -11.33
N VAL A 127 -6.57 2.55 -10.72
CA VAL A 127 -7.71 1.90 -11.36
C VAL A 127 -8.24 2.75 -12.53
N ASP A 128 -8.52 4.03 -12.30
CA ASP A 128 -9.00 4.95 -13.34
C ASP A 128 -8.02 5.05 -14.53
N ARG A 129 -6.71 5.06 -14.26
CA ARG A 129 -5.68 5.02 -15.33
C ARG A 129 -5.73 3.73 -16.14
N VAL A 130 -6.02 2.60 -15.51
CA VAL A 130 -6.14 1.30 -16.19
C VAL A 130 -7.40 1.27 -17.04
N ASP A 131 -8.54 1.70 -16.50
CA ASP A 131 -9.83 1.70 -17.20
C ASP A 131 -9.81 2.66 -18.40
N ARG A 132 -9.06 3.76 -18.31
CA ARG A 132 -8.81 4.69 -19.43
C ARG A 132 -7.74 4.23 -20.41
N GLY A 133 -7.14 3.05 -20.22
CA GLY A 133 -6.08 2.51 -21.08
C GLY A 133 -4.74 3.26 -21.01
N LYS A 134 -4.52 4.10 -19.99
CA LYS A 134 -3.31 4.94 -19.83
C LYS A 134 -2.19 4.24 -19.05
N SER A 135 -2.42 3.04 -18.56
CA SER A 135 -1.41 2.25 -17.86
C SER A 135 -0.51 1.50 -18.85
N PRO A 136 0.82 1.45 -18.62
CA PRO A 136 1.76 0.81 -19.54
C PRO A 136 1.37 -0.65 -19.79
N ALA A 137 1.57 -1.12 -21.02
CA ALA A 137 1.33 -2.52 -21.37
C ALA A 137 2.22 -3.45 -20.52
N ILE A 138 1.73 -4.66 -20.28
CA ILE A 138 2.57 -5.74 -19.74
C ILE A 138 3.51 -6.12 -20.88
N ASN A 139 4.78 -5.74 -20.77
CA ASN A 139 5.80 -6.21 -21.70
C ASN A 139 6.23 -7.59 -21.20
N TYR A 140 6.05 -8.60 -22.05
CA TYR A 140 6.48 -9.98 -21.86
C TYR A 140 7.99 -10.13 -22.03
#